data_AF-A0A257VME9-F1
#
_entry.id   AF-A0A257VME9-F1
#
_cell.length_a   1.000
_cell.length_b   1.000
_cell.length_c   1.000
_cell.angle_alpha   90.00
_cell.angle_beta   90.00
_cell.angle_gamma   90.00
#
_symmetry.space_group_name_H-M   'P 1'
#
loop_
_entity.id
_entity.type
_entity.pdbx_description
1 polymer ?
#
loop_
_entity_poly.entity_id
_entity_poly.type
_entity_poly.pdbx_seq_one_letter_code
_entity_poly.pdbx_strand_id
1 'polypeptide(L)'
;PQQKQFDLKVTGHFERLAMSKCQIASGDKLWCGTCHNPHPSTGKADPNQPCRTCHSAKQSHGGPDCQSCHMPKAPTPEAGHSIFTDHWIR
;
A
#
# COMPACT_ATOMS: atom_id res chain seq x y z
N PRO A 1 22.59 15.24 10.51
CA PRO A 1 21.20 14.79 10.72
C PRO A 1 20.39 14.83 9.41
N GLN A 2 20.70 13.91 8.50
CA GLN A 2 19.84 13.53 7.37
C GLN A 2 19.88 12.01 7.32
N GLN A 3 18.92 11.38 7.97
CA GLN A 3 18.85 9.94 8.06
C GLN A 3 18.27 9.43 6.73
N LYS A 4 19.17 8.99 5.85
CA LYS A 4 18.96 8.07 4.72
C LYS A 4 17.49 7.84 4.39
N GLN A 5 16.97 8.70 3.51
CA GLN A 5 15.91 8.30 2.60
C GLN A 5 16.46 7.11 1.82
N PHE A 6 16.14 5.90 2.26
CA PHE A 6 16.33 4.73 1.41
C PHE A 6 15.57 5.05 0.12
N ASP A 7 16.29 5.15 -1.00
CA ASP A 7 15.75 5.54 -2.29
C ASP A 7 14.46 4.77 -2.56
N LEU A 8 13.34 5.48 -2.46
CA LEU A 8 12.04 4.93 -2.81
C LEU A 8 12.08 4.71 -4.31
N LYS A 9 12.28 3.45 -4.71
CA LYS A 9 12.34 3.09 -6.11
C LYS A 9 10.96 2.88 -6.68
N VAL A 10 10.74 3.27 -7.93
CA VAL A 10 9.46 3.10 -8.62
C VAL A 10 9.09 1.61 -8.75
N THR A 11 10.09 0.73 -8.84
CA THR A 11 9.92 -0.73 -8.87
C THR A 11 9.98 -1.39 -7.49
N GLY A 12 10.15 -0.61 -6.42
CA GLY A 12 10.41 -1.12 -5.07
C GLY A 12 9.17 -1.60 -4.31
N HIS A 13 8.00 -1.69 -4.95
CA HIS A 13 6.72 -1.99 -4.28
C HIS A 13 6.74 -3.34 -3.55
N PHE A 14 7.48 -4.34 -4.05
CA PHE A 14 7.64 -5.63 -3.39
C PHE A 14 8.38 -5.50 -2.05
N GLU A 15 9.52 -4.82 -2.05
CA GLU A 15 10.32 -4.59 -0.85
C GLU A 15 9.58 -3.70 0.16
N ARG A 16 8.84 -2.69 -0.33
CA ARG A 16 8.00 -1.83 0.52
C ARG A 16 6.89 -2.64 1.19
N LEU A 17 6.21 -3.52 0.45
CA LEU A 17 5.21 -4.44 1.01
C LEU A 17 5.84 -5.39 2.05
N ALA A 18 7.01 -5.96 1.75
CA ALA A 18 7.73 -6.87 2.65
C ALA A 18 8.05 -6.23 4.01
N MET A 19 8.27 -4.91 4.06
CA MET A 19 8.47 -4.18 5.31
C MET A 19 7.18 -3.86 6.09
N SER A 20 6.00 -4.03 5.47
CA SER A 20 4.72 -3.66 6.10
C SER A 20 4.35 -4.57 7.27
N LYS A 21 3.68 -4.00 8.27
CA LYS A 21 3.13 -4.81 9.37
C LYS A 21 2.11 -5.82 8.86
N CYS A 22 1.39 -5.49 7.78
CA CYS A 22 0.44 -6.37 7.13
C CYS A 22 1.11 -7.66 6.62
N GLN A 23 2.22 -7.54 5.89
CA GLN A 23 2.98 -8.70 5.39
C GLN A 23 3.56 -9.51 6.55
N ILE A 24 4.19 -8.84 7.51
CA ILE A 24 4.81 -9.50 8.66
C ILE A 24 3.77 -10.30 9.47
N ALA A 25 2.59 -9.73 9.71
CA ALA A 25 1.51 -10.39 10.44
C ALA A 25 0.83 -11.53 9.64
N SER A 26 0.82 -11.43 8.31
CA SER A 26 0.17 -12.42 7.44
C SER A 26 1.09 -13.59 7.07
N GLY A 27 2.41 -13.47 7.31
CA GLY A 27 3.41 -14.42 6.83
C GLY A 27 3.38 -14.52 5.30
N ASP A 28 3.45 -15.74 4.77
CA ASP A 28 3.50 -16.00 3.32
C ASP A 28 2.12 -15.94 2.63
N LYS A 29 1.05 -15.60 3.36
CA LYS A 29 -0.32 -15.60 2.82
C LYS A 29 -0.67 -14.30 2.08
N LEU A 30 0.00 -13.20 2.40
CA LEU A 30 -0.24 -11.91 1.76
C LEU A 30 0.63 -11.79 0.51
N TRP A 31 0.02 -11.42 -0.61
CA TRP A 31 0.70 -11.16 -1.87
C TRP A 31 -0.06 -10.08 -2.66
N CYS A 32 0.47 -9.65 -3.80
CA CYS A 32 -0.10 -8.56 -4.59
C CYS A 32 -1.60 -8.75 -4.89
N GLY A 33 -1.99 -9.99 -5.20
CA GLY A 33 -3.37 -10.36 -5.54
C GLY A 33 -4.33 -10.41 -4.36
N THR A 34 -3.84 -10.32 -3.11
CA THR A 34 -4.71 -10.14 -1.95
C THR A 34 -5.41 -8.78 -1.98
N CYS A 35 -4.77 -7.77 -2.58
CA CYS A 35 -5.32 -6.41 -2.70
C CYS A 35 -5.73 -6.05 -4.13
N HIS A 36 -4.97 -6.49 -5.13
CA HIS A 36 -5.23 -6.20 -6.54
C HIS A 36 -5.92 -7.36 -7.23
N ASN A 37 -7.05 -7.10 -7.89
CA ASN A 37 -7.62 -8.09 -8.79
C ASN A 37 -6.84 -8.07 -10.13
N PRO A 38 -6.17 -9.16 -10.53
CA PRO A 38 -5.48 -9.24 -11.82
C PRO A 38 -6.44 -9.24 -13.03
N HIS A 39 -7.71 -9.59 -12.80
CA HIS A 39 -8.77 -9.60 -13.82
C HIS A 39 -9.95 -8.72 -13.38
N PRO A 40 -9.77 -7.38 -13.35
CA PRO A 40 -10.83 -6.47 -12.91
C PRO A 40 -11.99 -6.44 -13.90
N SER A 41 -13.22 -6.46 -13.38
CA SER A 41 -14.39 -6.09 -14.16
C SER A 41 -14.37 -4.58 -14.43
N THR A 42 -15.21 -4.10 -15.35
CA THR A 42 -15.25 -2.69 -15.79
C THR A 42 -15.73 -1.69 -14.71
N GLY A 43 -15.99 -2.14 -13.49
CA GLY A 43 -16.38 -1.32 -12.35
C GLY A 43 -15.20 -0.73 -11.57
N LYS A 44 -15.43 0.37 -10.86
CA LYS A 44 -14.44 0.91 -9.90
C LYS A 44 -14.32 -0.06 -8.72
N ALA A 45 -13.10 -0.53 -8.46
CA ALA A 45 -12.81 -1.29 -7.25
C ALA A 45 -12.98 -0.40 -6.01
N ASP A 46 -13.58 -0.94 -4.95
CA ASP A 46 -13.63 -0.27 -3.65
C ASP A 46 -12.23 -0.36 -3.00
N PRO A 47 -11.51 0.76 -2.83
CA PRO A 47 -10.14 0.76 -2.30
C PRO A 47 -10.07 0.27 -0.85
N ASN A 48 -11.18 0.28 -0.12
CA ASN A 48 -11.23 -0.17 1.27
C ASN A 48 -11.52 -1.68 1.39
N GLN A 49 -12.01 -2.32 0.32
CA GLN A 49 -12.41 -3.71 0.37
C GLN A 49 -11.26 -4.65 0.76
N PRO A 50 -10.03 -4.52 0.22
CA PRO A 50 -8.90 -5.33 0.67
C PRO A 50 -8.57 -5.17 2.15
N CYS A 51 -8.59 -3.94 2.67
CA CYS A 51 -8.28 -3.71 4.09
C CYS A 51 -9.29 -4.40 5.01
N ARG A 52 -10.57 -4.41 4.62
CA ARG A 52 -11.67 -4.98 5.40
C ARG A 52 -11.69 -6.51 5.41
N THR A 53 -10.90 -7.21 4.59
CA THR A 53 -10.79 -8.67 4.69
C THR A 53 -10.10 -9.12 5.97
N CYS A 54 -9.26 -8.25 6.56
CA CYS A 54 -8.58 -8.51 7.84
C CYS A 54 -9.06 -7.56 8.95
N HIS A 55 -9.41 -6.32 8.62
CA HIS A 55 -9.84 -5.30 9.59
C HIS A 55 -11.38 -5.19 9.64
N SER A 56 -12.03 -6.13 10.33
CA SER A 56 -13.50 -6.18 10.46
C SER A 56 -14.08 -5.08 11.36
N ALA A 57 -13.32 -4.60 12.34
CA ALA A 57 -13.72 -3.48 13.19
C ALA A 57 -13.31 -2.15 12.54
N LYS A 58 -14.29 -1.34 12.15
CA LYS A 58 -14.04 0.01 11.63
C LYS A 58 -13.57 0.93 12.76
N GLN A 59 -12.26 1.05 12.97
CA GLN A 59 -11.73 2.24 13.60
C GLN A 59 -11.72 3.34 12.54
N SER A 60 -12.82 4.10 12.47
CA SER A 60 -12.89 5.24 11.56
C SER A 60 -12.07 6.38 12.15
N HIS A 61 -11.03 6.79 11.45
CA HIS A 61 -10.20 7.95 11.80
C HIS A 61 -10.63 9.25 11.09
N GLY A 62 -11.81 9.25 10.44
CA GLY A 62 -12.36 10.43 9.75
C GLY A 62 -11.80 10.69 8.35
N GLY A 63 -11.01 9.77 7.78
CA GLY A 63 -10.47 9.84 6.41
C GLY A 63 -11.40 9.22 5.35
N PRO A 64 -11.19 9.55 4.05
CA PRO A 64 -12.03 9.05 2.95
C PRO A 64 -11.82 7.56 2.65
N ASP A 65 -10.61 7.06 2.87
CA ASP A 65 -10.22 5.66 2.65
C ASP A 65 -9.02 5.27 3.53
N CYS A 66 -8.69 3.99 3.57
CA CYS A 66 -7.55 3.48 4.35
C CYS A 66 -6.21 3.96 3.77
N GLN A 67 -6.09 3.98 2.43
CA GLN A 67 -4.84 4.27 1.73
C GLN A 67 -4.38 5.72 1.91
N SER A 68 -5.28 6.70 2.11
CA SER A 68 -4.92 8.12 2.21
C SER A 68 -4.00 8.42 3.38
N CYS A 69 -4.08 7.62 4.44
CA CYS A 69 -3.23 7.74 5.63
C CYS A 69 -2.18 6.62 5.71
N HIS A 70 -2.55 5.39 5.33
CA HIS A 70 -1.69 4.21 5.53
C HIS A 70 -0.76 3.91 4.33
N MET A 71 -1.04 4.46 3.15
CA MET A 71 -0.26 4.24 1.92
C MET A 71 0.09 5.59 1.27
N PRO A 72 0.99 6.37 1.89
CA PRO A 72 1.29 7.71 1.41
C PRO A 72 1.86 7.68 -0.01
N LYS A 73 1.48 8.71 -0.77
CA LYS A 73 2.05 8.98 -2.09
C LYS A 73 3.36 9.73 -1.92
N ALA A 74 4.41 9.29 -2.60
CA ALA A 74 5.71 9.92 -2.55
C ALA A 74 6.33 10.02 -3.96
N PRO A 75 7.07 11.11 -4.24
CA PRO A 75 7.86 11.20 -5.47
C PRO A 75 9.02 10.22 -5.39
N THR A 76 9.35 9.59 -6.51
CA THR A 76 10.54 8.75 -6.66
C THR A 76 11.51 9.47 -7.60
N PRO A 77 12.80 9.65 -7.23
CA PRO A 77 13.76 10.41 -8.03
C PRO A 77 13.85 9.95 -9.50
N GLU A 78 13.68 8.66 -9.78
CA GLU A 78 13.72 8.10 -11.14
C GLU A 78 12.44 8.29 -11.97
N ALA A 79 11.33 8.69 -11.36
CA ALA A 79 10.03 8.74 -12.04
C ALA A 79 9.51 10.18 -12.06
N GLY A 80 10.13 11.02 -12.90
CA GLY A 80 9.94 12.48 -12.91
C GLY A 80 8.50 13.00 -12.93
N HIS A 81 7.57 12.27 -13.57
CA HIS A 81 6.13 12.62 -13.59
C HIS A 81 5.23 11.57 -12.94
N SER A 82 5.80 10.52 -12.34
CA SER A 82 5.03 9.46 -11.69
C SER A 82 5.08 9.62 -10.19
N ILE A 83 3.95 9.33 -9.55
CA ILE A 83 3.84 9.29 -8.10
C ILE A 83 3.78 7.83 -7.68
N PHE A 84 4.65 7.44 -6.76
CA PHE A 84 4.66 6.10 -6.20
C PHE A 84 3.75 6.04 -4.99
N THR A 85 2.88 5.05 -4.94
CA THR A 85 2.13 4.72 -3.73
C THR A 85 2.95 3.77 -2.88
N ASP A 86 3.21 4.19 -1.66
CA ASP A 86 4.04 3.46 -0.72
C ASP A 86 3.31 2.25 -0.12
N HIS A 87 3.81 1.05 -0.38
CA HIS A 87 3.25 -0.20 0.13
C HIS A 87 3.77 -0.56 1.55
N TRP A 88 4.61 0.28 2.15
CA TRP A 88 5.06 0.11 3.54
C TRP A 88 4.02 0.62 4.54
N ILE A 89 2.97 -0.16 4.77
CA ILE A 89 1.92 0.15 5.75
C ILE A 89 2.42 -0.12 7.18
N ARG A 90 2.43 0.93 8.02
CA ARG A 90 2.93 0.93 9.40
C ARG A 90 1.84 0.82 10.46
#